data_AF-A0A1H7HZC9-F1
#
_entry.id   AF-A0A1H7HZC9-F1
#
_cell.length_a   1.000
_cell.length_b   1.000
_cell.length_c   1.000
_cell.angle_alpha   90.00
_cell.angle_beta   90.00
_cell.angle_gamma   90.00
#
_symmetry.space_group_name_H-M   'P 1'
#
loop_
_entity.id
_entity.type
_entity.pdbx_description
1 polymer ?
#
loop_
_entity_poly.entity_id
_entity_poly.type
_entity_poly.pdbx_seq_one_letter_code
_entity_poly.pdbx_strand_id
1 'polypeptide(L)'
;MTYTYKILLTNHIKNAWTILFALVGFSLMPFYLRYKYGEEDFNLYVLVCFSAFLLFFIPQVTIHLTYYWLNEGRIFYYNPSERQITICIRGERYGFAFDDIKLVERNKSFALAGITYQWMPWDNYNYSVIHLKNGQQFVVTSLLVPNMDLPLEESKIKLRKRFYCYPFGTKEILDV
;
A
#
# COMPACT_ATOMS: atom_id res chain seq x y z
N MET A 1 5.75 20.02 -16.45
CA MET A 1 4.62 19.10 -16.70
C MET A 1 4.10 18.62 -15.35
N THR A 2 2.81 18.76 -15.07
CA THR A 2 2.23 18.37 -13.77
C THR A 2 1.69 16.94 -13.84
N TYR A 3 2.18 16.08 -12.96
CA TYR A 3 1.67 14.72 -12.80
C TYR A 3 0.45 14.72 -11.89
N THR A 4 -0.61 14.02 -12.30
CA THR A 4 -1.84 13.88 -11.52
C THR A 4 -2.04 12.41 -11.17
N TYR A 5 -2.17 12.14 -9.89
CA TYR A 5 -2.40 10.80 -9.35
C TYR A 5 -3.77 10.73 -8.68
N LYS A 6 -4.51 9.68 -9.02
CA LYS A 6 -5.82 9.32 -8.46
C LYS A 6 -5.84 7.82 -8.25
N ILE A 7 -6.73 7.36 -7.39
CA ILE A 7 -7.01 5.92 -7.31
C ILE A 7 -7.63 5.49 -8.64
N LEU A 8 -6.97 4.54 -9.31
CA LEU A 8 -7.41 3.94 -10.57
C LEU A 8 -7.55 2.43 -10.39
N LEU A 9 -8.37 1.79 -11.24
CA LEU A 9 -8.52 0.34 -11.25
C LEU A 9 -7.17 -0.39 -11.42
N THR A 10 -6.27 0.18 -12.21
CA THR A 10 -4.89 -0.33 -12.38
C THR A 10 -4.13 -0.37 -11.07
N ASN A 11 -4.34 0.60 -10.16
CA ASN A 11 -3.71 0.63 -8.85
C ASN A 11 -4.27 -0.47 -7.95
N HIS A 12 -5.58 -0.73 -8.01
CA HIS A 12 -6.20 -1.85 -7.30
C HIS A 12 -5.60 -3.18 -7.75
N ILE A 13 -5.56 -3.43 -9.06
CA ILE A 13 -5.01 -4.67 -9.63
C ILE A 13 -3.54 -4.83 -9.24
N LYS A 14 -2.72 -3.77 -9.39
CA LYS A 14 -1.30 -3.81 -9.06
C LYS A 14 -1.01 -4.16 -7.59
N ASN A 15 -1.88 -3.78 -6.66
CA ASN A 15 -1.70 -4.09 -5.24
C ASN A 15 -2.42 -5.40 -4.82
N ALA A 16 -3.46 -5.82 -5.53
CA ALA A 16 -4.28 -6.97 -5.15
C ALA A 16 -4.01 -8.25 -5.96
N TRP A 17 -3.24 -8.21 -7.06
CA TRP A 17 -3.07 -9.37 -7.96
C TRP A 17 -2.58 -10.64 -7.27
N THR A 18 -1.75 -10.54 -6.23
CA THR A 18 -1.27 -11.68 -5.43
C THR A 18 -2.42 -12.48 -4.79
N ILE A 19 -3.54 -11.83 -4.50
CA ILE A 19 -4.73 -12.50 -3.93
C ILE A 19 -5.42 -13.39 -4.96
N LEU A 20 -5.37 -13.01 -6.24
CA LEU A 20 -5.94 -13.81 -7.33
C LEU A 20 -5.12 -15.08 -7.53
N PHE A 21 -3.79 -14.96 -7.49
CA PHE A 21 -2.90 -16.13 -7.54
C PHE A 21 -3.09 -17.03 -6.32
N ALA A 22 -3.20 -16.47 -5.13
CA ALA A 22 -3.49 -17.24 -3.93
C ALA A 22 -4.84 -17.95 -4.03
N LEU A 23 -5.89 -17.25 -4.47
CA LEU A 23 -7.23 -17.81 -4.65
C LEU A 23 -7.21 -19.01 -5.60
N VAL A 24 -6.61 -18.86 -6.78
CA VAL A 24 -6.50 -19.94 -7.76
C VAL A 24 -5.67 -21.10 -7.19
N GLY A 25 -4.51 -20.81 -6.61
CA GLY A 25 -3.62 -21.83 -6.04
C GLY A 25 -4.29 -22.65 -4.94
N PHE A 26 -4.89 -21.98 -3.95
CA PHE A 26 -5.59 -22.66 -2.85
C PHE A 26 -6.91 -23.32 -3.28
N SER A 27 -7.54 -22.88 -4.37
CA SER A 27 -8.74 -23.54 -4.91
C SER A 27 -8.39 -24.83 -5.67
N LEU A 28 -7.24 -24.87 -6.36
CA LEU A 28 -6.79 -26.05 -7.10
C LEU A 28 -6.09 -27.09 -6.22
N MET A 29 -5.49 -26.65 -5.10
CA MET A 29 -4.71 -27.51 -4.20
C MET A 29 -5.50 -28.73 -3.66
N PRO A 30 -6.77 -28.62 -3.22
CA PRO A 30 -7.53 -29.78 -2.75
C PRO A 30 -7.68 -30.88 -3.81
N PHE A 31 -7.83 -30.50 -5.09
CA PHE A 31 -7.93 -31.46 -6.20
C PHE A 31 -6.60 -32.16 -6.45
N TYR A 32 -5.49 -31.43 -6.35
CA TYR A 32 -4.16 -32.02 -6.42
C TYR A 32 -3.91 -33.01 -5.26
N LEU A 33 -4.29 -32.64 -4.03
CA LEU A 33 -4.16 -33.51 -2.86
C LEU A 33 -5.04 -34.76 -3.01
N ARG A 34 -6.27 -34.63 -3.49
CA ARG A 34 -7.14 -35.78 -3.82
C ARG A 34 -6.48 -36.72 -4.83
N TYR A 35 -5.94 -36.18 -5.93
CA TYR A 35 -5.26 -36.97 -6.93
C TYR A 35 -4.06 -37.75 -6.35
N LYS A 36 -3.33 -37.16 -5.41
CA LYS A 36 -2.11 -37.73 -4.84
C LYS A 36 -2.35 -38.71 -3.69
N TYR A 37 -3.36 -38.47 -2.85
CA TYR A 37 -3.55 -39.17 -1.58
C TYR A 37 -4.89 -39.91 -1.47
N GLY A 38 -5.81 -39.77 -2.43
CA GLY A 38 -7.10 -40.46 -2.43
C GLY A 38 -8.28 -39.58 -2.01
N GLU A 39 -9.49 -40.17 -1.96
CA GLU A 39 -10.74 -39.42 -1.76
C GLU A 39 -11.19 -39.28 -0.31
N GLU A 40 -10.70 -40.14 0.59
CA GLU A 40 -11.23 -40.28 1.96
C GLU A 40 -11.17 -38.97 2.77
N ASP A 41 -10.25 -38.06 2.42
CA ASP A 41 -9.98 -36.81 3.14
C ASP A 41 -10.30 -35.52 2.34
N PHE A 42 -11.03 -35.60 1.22
CA PHE A 42 -11.19 -34.41 0.35
C PHE A 42 -11.77 -33.18 1.08
N ASN A 43 -12.76 -33.39 1.94
CA ASN A 43 -13.36 -32.30 2.73
C ASN A 43 -12.34 -31.66 3.69
N LEU A 44 -11.43 -32.46 4.27
CA LEU A 44 -10.35 -31.96 5.11
C LEU A 44 -9.37 -31.13 4.28
N TYR A 45 -9.01 -31.58 3.08
CA TYR A 45 -8.14 -30.83 2.17
C TYR A 45 -8.73 -29.47 1.80
N VAL A 46 -10.04 -29.42 1.49
CA VAL A 46 -10.76 -28.17 1.22
C VAL A 46 -10.72 -27.25 2.45
N LEU A 47 -11.03 -27.76 3.64
CA LEU A 47 -11.03 -26.98 4.87
C LEU A 47 -9.65 -26.38 5.18
N VAL A 48 -8.59 -27.18 5.07
CA VAL A 48 -7.21 -26.74 5.32
C VAL A 48 -6.77 -25.70 4.30
N CYS A 49 -7.00 -25.92 3.01
CA CYS A 49 -6.64 -24.97 1.96
C CYS A 49 -7.42 -23.66 2.09
N PHE A 50 -8.71 -23.72 2.43
CA PHE A 50 -9.53 -22.54 2.67
C PHE A 50 -9.04 -21.75 3.90
N SER A 51 -8.73 -22.45 5.00
CA SER A 51 -8.18 -21.83 6.20
C SER A 51 -6.83 -21.15 5.93
N ALA A 52 -5.96 -21.80 5.15
CA ALA A 52 -4.69 -21.23 4.71
C ALA A 52 -4.89 -20.01 3.80
N PHE A 53 -5.85 -20.05 2.87
CA PHE A 53 -6.21 -18.90 2.06
C PHE A 53 -6.66 -17.72 2.94
N LEU A 54 -7.53 -17.94 3.91
CA LEU A 54 -8.02 -16.90 4.82
C LEU A 54 -6.89 -16.22 5.62
N LEU A 55 -5.89 -17.00 6.05
CA LEU A 55 -4.73 -16.48 6.77
C LEU A 55 -3.98 -15.39 5.99
N PHE A 56 -3.95 -15.50 4.66
CA PHE A 56 -3.31 -14.54 3.76
C PHE A 56 -4.27 -13.47 3.23
N PHE A 57 -5.51 -13.86 2.95
CA PHE A 57 -6.56 -13.00 2.42
C PHE A 57 -6.93 -11.90 3.40
N ILE A 58 -7.16 -12.24 4.68
CA ILE A 58 -7.66 -11.29 5.68
C ILE A 58 -6.68 -10.12 5.88
N PRO A 59 -5.37 -10.33 6.14
CA PRO A 59 -4.43 -9.21 6.26
C PRO A 59 -4.33 -8.38 4.98
N GLN A 60 -4.30 -9.01 3.81
CA GLN A 60 -4.19 -8.28 2.54
C GLN A 60 -5.42 -7.41 2.27
N VAL A 61 -6.63 -7.93 2.48
CA VAL A 61 -7.86 -7.15 2.32
C VAL A 61 -7.91 -6.02 3.35
N THR A 62 -7.49 -6.28 4.59
CA THR A 62 -7.46 -5.27 5.65
C THR A 62 -6.61 -4.06 5.26
N ILE A 63 -5.36 -4.27 4.82
CA ILE A 63 -4.51 -3.15 4.37
C ILE A 63 -5.07 -2.47 3.11
N HIS A 64 -5.64 -3.23 2.18
CA HIS A 64 -6.22 -2.68 0.95
C HIS A 64 -7.39 -1.74 1.23
N LEU A 65 -8.33 -2.17 2.07
CA LEU A 65 -9.50 -1.37 2.46
C LEU A 65 -9.07 -0.13 3.24
N THR A 66 -8.13 -0.27 4.18
CA THR A 66 -7.59 0.88 4.91
C THR A 66 -6.95 1.90 3.97
N TYR A 67 -6.16 1.45 2.98
CA TYR A 67 -5.56 2.36 2.00
C TYR A 67 -6.61 3.04 1.13
N TYR A 68 -7.65 2.29 0.73
CA TYR A 68 -8.74 2.82 -0.07
C TYR A 68 -9.47 3.93 0.69
N TRP A 69 -9.92 3.68 1.92
CA TRP A 69 -10.61 4.67 2.74
C TRP A 69 -9.74 5.87 3.09
N LEU A 70 -8.44 5.66 3.32
CA LEU A 70 -7.51 6.76 3.57
C LEU A 70 -7.36 7.67 2.37
N ASN A 71 -7.49 7.18 1.13
CA ASN A 71 -7.23 7.98 -0.06
C ASN A 71 -8.46 8.18 -0.97
N GLU A 72 -9.63 7.74 -0.53
CA GLU A 72 -10.90 7.94 -1.21
C GLU A 72 -11.17 9.43 -1.45
N GLY A 73 -11.55 9.76 -2.69
CA GLY A 73 -11.84 11.13 -3.10
C GLY A 73 -10.63 12.07 -3.15
N ARG A 74 -9.40 11.56 -2.97
CA ARG A 74 -8.18 12.38 -3.01
C ARG A 74 -7.56 12.47 -4.39
N ILE A 75 -6.90 13.60 -4.64
CA ILE A 75 -6.10 13.80 -5.85
C ILE A 75 -4.74 14.36 -5.43
N PHE A 76 -3.67 13.74 -5.91
CA PHE A 76 -2.31 14.18 -5.65
C PHE A 76 -1.72 14.77 -6.93
N TYR A 77 -1.33 16.04 -6.88
CA TYR A 77 -0.68 16.75 -7.97
C TYR A 77 0.78 16.98 -7.62
N TYR A 78 1.66 16.70 -8.57
CA TYR A 78 3.09 16.92 -8.44
C TYR A 78 3.62 17.69 -9.64
N ASN A 79 4.18 18.87 -9.40
CA ASN A 79 4.87 19.66 -10.41
C ASN A 79 6.39 19.61 -10.14
N PRO A 80 7.17 18.81 -10.89
CA PRO A 80 8.62 18.72 -10.71
C PRO A 80 9.34 20.03 -11.05
N SER A 81 8.86 20.77 -12.06
CA SER A 81 9.49 21.99 -12.53
C SER A 81 9.45 23.09 -11.48
N GLU A 82 8.33 23.20 -10.76
CA GLU A 82 8.13 24.17 -9.68
C GLU A 82 8.51 23.62 -8.30
N ARG A 83 8.83 22.32 -8.20
CA ARG A 83 9.06 21.59 -6.93
C ARG A 83 7.90 21.80 -5.94
N GLN A 84 6.68 21.69 -6.46
CA GLN A 84 5.44 21.87 -5.69
C GLN A 84 4.59 20.61 -5.69
N ILE A 85 3.89 20.42 -4.58
CA ILE A 85 2.89 19.38 -4.39
C ILE A 85 1.57 20.05 -4.04
N THR A 86 0.49 19.52 -4.57
CA THR A 86 -0.85 19.88 -4.13
C THR A 86 -1.65 18.62 -3.84
N ILE A 87 -2.21 18.52 -2.65
CA ILE A 87 -3.08 17.41 -2.25
C ILE A 87 -4.49 17.96 -2.12
N CYS A 88 -5.42 17.37 -2.88
CA CYS A 88 -6.84 17.65 -2.75
C CYS A 88 -7.46 16.60 -1.81
N ILE A 89 -8.04 17.05 -0.71
CA ILE A 89 -8.68 16.19 0.30
C ILE A 89 -10.10 16.71 0.50
N ARG A 90 -11.11 15.91 0.16
CA ARG A 90 -12.53 16.26 0.34
C ARG A 90 -12.93 17.62 -0.26
N GLY A 91 -12.28 18.01 -1.36
CA GLY A 91 -12.53 19.28 -2.07
C GLY A 91 -11.62 20.43 -1.65
N GLU A 92 -10.94 20.33 -0.50
CA GLU A 92 -9.96 21.32 -0.06
C GLU A 92 -8.59 21.06 -0.68
N ARG A 93 -7.86 22.13 -1.01
CA ARG A 93 -6.56 22.06 -1.67
C ARG A 93 -5.46 22.52 -0.72
N TYR A 94 -4.52 21.62 -0.46
CA TYR A 94 -3.33 21.88 0.35
C TYR A 94 -2.11 21.89 -0.57
N GLY A 95 -1.61 23.08 -0.88
CA GLY A 95 -0.41 23.28 -1.71
C GLY A 95 0.80 23.60 -0.84
N PHE A 96 1.94 22.99 -1.13
CA PHE A 96 3.21 23.26 -0.45
C PHE A 96 4.41 22.98 -1.36
N ALA A 97 5.51 23.71 -1.13
CA ALA A 97 6.76 23.52 -1.83
C ALA A 97 7.62 22.43 -1.15
N PHE A 98 8.61 21.91 -1.87
CA PHE A 98 9.58 20.96 -1.30
C PHE A 98 10.36 21.53 -0.12
N ASP A 99 10.53 22.85 -0.08
CA ASP A 99 11.22 23.53 1.01
C ASP A 99 10.37 23.59 2.28
N ASP A 100 9.05 23.47 2.18
CA ASP A 100 8.14 23.38 3.32
C ASP A 100 8.15 22.00 3.96
N ILE A 101 8.66 20.99 3.24
CA ILE A 101 8.78 19.63 3.74
C ILE A 101 9.91 19.57 4.77
N LYS A 102 9.53 19.17 5.98
CA LYS A 102 10.45 18.88 7.09
C LYS A 102 11.00 17.47 6.98
N LEU A 103 10.13 16.49 6.74
CA LEU A 103 10.49 15.07 6.69
C LEU A 103 9.47 14.28 5.86
N VAL A 104 9.92 13.29 5.11
CA VAL A 104 9.09 12.25 4.51
C VAL A 104 9.47 10.91 5.11
N GLU A 105 8.54 10.30 5.86
CA GLU A 105 8.69 8.93 6.33
C GLU A 105 8.15 7.96 5.27
N ARG A 106 9.04 7.23 4.59
CA ARG A 106 8.66 6.20 3.61
C ARG A 106 8.54 4.85 4.33
N ASN A 107 7.33 4.32 4.45
CA ASN A 107 7.07 3.03 5.08
C ASN A 107 6.94 1.96 3.99
N LYS A 108 8.00 1.16 3.81
CA LYS A 108 8.07 0.08 2.80
C LYS A 108 8.10 -1.29 3.47
N SER A 109 7.53 -2.28 2.78
CA SER A 109 7.65 -3.68 3.18
C SER A 109 9.12 -4.12 3.14
N PHE A 110 9.49 -5.20 3.81
CA PHE A 110 10.86 -5.72 3.70
C PHE A 110 11.24 -6.05 2.26
N ALA A 111 10.30 -6.56 1.46
CA ALA A 111 10.52 -6.81 0.05
C ALA A 111 10.74 -5.53 -0.76
N LEU A 112 9.87 -4.50 -0.60
CA LEU A 112 10.02 -3.23 -1.30
C LEU A 112 11.23 -2.40 -0.83
N ALA A 113 11.74 -2.69 0.36
CA ALA A 113 13.00 -2.12 0.87
C ALA A 113 14.24 -2.88 0.40
N GLY A 114 14.09 -3.93 -0.43
CA GLY A 114 15.19 -4.70 -1.00
C GLY A 114 15.87 -5.67 -0.03
N ILE A 115 15.21 -6.04 1.07
CA ILE A 115 15.78 -6.92 2.09
C ILE A 115 15.48 -8.39 1.77
N THR A 116 14.28 -8.66 1.27
CA THR A 116 13.80 -10.02 0.96
C THR A 116 13.13 -10.05 -0.41
N TYR A 117 12.87 -11.25 -0.92
CA TYR A 117 11.93 -11.41 -2.04
C TYR A 117 10.49 -11.08 -1.61
N GLN A 118 9.57 -11.01 -2.57
CA GLN A 118 8.14 -10.88 -2.32
C GLN A 118 7.56 -12.25 -1.93
N TRP A 119 7.45 -12.48 -0.63
CA TRP A 119 6.91 -13.73 -0.08
C TRP A 119 5.48 -13.55 0.40
N MET A 120 5.15 -12.37 0.90
CA MET A 120 3.85 -12.08 1.50
C MET A 120 2.94 -11.37 0.49
N PRO A 121 1.63 -11.68 0.46
CA PRO A 121 0.70 -11.05 -0.47
C PRO A 121 0.60 -9.52 -0.35
N TRP A 122 0.87 -9.00 0.85
CA TRP A 122 0.87 -7.56 1.15
C TRP A 122 2.22 -6.88 0.92
N ASP A 123 3.23 -7.56 0.37
CA ASP A 123 4.55 -6.98 0.15
C ASP A 123 4.54 -5.81 -0.84
N ASN A 124 3.54 -5.70 -1.71
CA ASN A 124 3.42 -4.59 -2.66
C ASN A 124 2.88 -3.29 -2.03
N TYR A 125 2.40 -3.32 -0.79
CA TYR A 125 1.84 -2.16 -0.13
C TYR A 125 2.94 -1.31 0.50
N ASN A 126 2.85 0.00 0.28
CA ASN A 126 3.69 0.99 0.95
C ASN A 126 2.91 2.28 1.18
N TYR A 127 3.33 3.09 2.12
CA TYR A 127 2.76 4.42 2.33
C TYR A 127 3.84 5.38 2.77
N SER A 128 3.59 6.66 2.58
CA SER A 128 4.49 7.72 3.02
C SER A 128 3.74 8.74 3.84
N VAL A 129 4.42 9.28 4.85
CA VAL A 129 3.92 10.38 5.67
C VAL A 129 4.77 11.61 5.37
N ILE A 130 4.14 12.67 4.88
CA ILE A 130 4.78 13.95 4.61
C ILE A 130 4.55 14.84 5.82
N HIS A 131 5.63 15.22 6.50
CA HIS A 131 5.60 16.17 7.59
C HIS A 131 6.07 17.53 7.09
N LEU A 132 5.23 18.55 7.23
CA LEU A 132 5.56 19.92 6.89
C LEU A 132 6.15 20.68 8.09
N LYS A 133 6.88 21.76 7.81
CA LYS A 133 7.48 22.63 8.83
C LYS A 133 6.43 23.34 9.70
N ASN A 134 5.26 23.63 9.13
CA ASN A 134 4.12 24.24 9.84
C ASN A 134 3.37 23.25 10.76
N GLY A 135 3.78 21.97 10.81
CA GLY A 135 3.15 20.95 11.66
C GLY A 135 2.13 20.06 10.94
N GLN A 136 1.70 20.42 9.73
CA GLN A 136 0.76 19.61 8.96
C GLN A 136 1.38 18.25 8.58
N GLN A 137 0.53 17.23 8.49
CA GLN A 137 0.90 15.84 8.16
C GLN A 137 -0.07 15.22 7.16
N PHE A 138 0.47 14.68 6.09
CA PHE A 138 -0.29 14.05 5.00
C PHE A 138 0.12 12.59 4.82
N VAL A 139 -0.85 11.69 4.67
CA VAL A 139 -0.63 10.27 4.42
C VAL A 139 -0.97 9.94 2.97
N VAL A 140 0.03 9.46 2.24
CA VAL A 140 -0.08 9.07 0.84
C VAL A 140 0.23 7.58 0.70
N THR A 141 -0.74 6.78 0.26
CA THR A 141 -0.58 5.33 0.13
C THR A 141 -0.25 4.91 -1.30
N SER A 142 0.22 3.66 -1.47
CA SER A 142 0.50 3.07 -2.79
C SER A 142 -0.74 2.87 -3.67
N LEU A 143 -1.95 2.98 -3.12
CA LEU A 143 -3.18 3.03 -3.94
C LEU A 143 -3.37 4.39 -4.61
N LEU A 144 -2.87 5.48 -4.03
CA LEU A 144 -2.92 6.81 -4.63
C LEU A 144 -1.67 7.07 -5.49
N VAL A 145 -0.48 6.93 -4.90
CA VAL A 145 0.81 7.14 -5.55
C VAL A 145 1.64 5.86 -5.40
N PRO A 146 1.80 5.03 -6.46
CA PRO A 146 2.37 3.69 -6.34
C PRO A 146 3.72 3.60 -5.61
N ASN A 147 4.61 4.56 -5.85
CA ASN A 147 5.87 4.73 -5.13
C ASN A 147 6.17 6.23 -5.02
N MET A 148 6.07 6.78 -3.82
CA MET A 148 6.30 8.21 -3.59
C MET A 148 7.80 8.52 -3.42
N ASP A 149 8.53 8.49 -4.53
CA ASP A 149 9.96 8.80 -4.58
C ASP A 149 10.20 10.23 -5.08
N LEU A 150 9.93 11.20 -4.20
CA LEU A 150 10.18 12.62 -4.46
C LEU A 150 11.70 12.91 -4.47
N PRO A 151 12.20 13.78 -5.36
CA PRO A 151 13.60 14.20 -5.41
C PRO A 151 13.91 15.20 -4.29
N LEU A 152 13.91 14.71 -3.06
CA LEU A 152 14.28 15.45 -1.85
C LEU A 152 15.71 15.09 -1.46
N GLU A 153 16.34 15.97 -0.68
CA GLU A 153 17.59 15.67 0.00
C GLU A 153 17.43 14.46 0.91
N GLU A 154 18.47 13.61 0.99
CA GLU A 154 18.46 12.41 1.81
C GLU A 154 18.16 12.70 3.29
N SER A 155 18.61 13.86 3.78
CA SER A 155 18.35 14.35 5.15
C SER A 155 16.85 14.49 5.47
N LYS A 156 16.01 14.71 4.46
CA LYS A 156 14.56 14.85 4.58
C LYS A 156 13.82 13.52 4.37
N ILE A 157 14.52 12.42 4.09
CA ILE A 157 13.89 11.12 3.81
C ILE A 157 14.25 10.14 4.93
N LYS A 158 13.22 9.54 5.55
CA LYS A 158 13.39 8.47 6.53
C LYS A 158 12.70 7.21 6.05
N LEU A 159 13.49 6.20 5.71
CA LEU A 159 12.98 4.88 5.35
C LEU A 159 12.63 4.08 6.62
N ARG A 160 11.37 3.63 6.71
CA ARG A 160 10.87 2.71 7.73
C ARG A 160 10.57 1.37 7.07
N LYS A 161 11.26 0.33 7.52
CA LYS A 161 11.12 -1.04 7.02
C LYS A 161 10.10 -1.77 7.89
N ARG A 162 9.07 -2.37 7.29
CA ARG A 162 7.99 -3.06 8.02
C ARG A 162 7.71 -4.43 7.41
N PHE A 163 7.29 -5.38 8.24
CA PHE A 163 6.75 -6.64 7.75
C PHE A 163 5.34 -6.45 7.15
N TYR A 164 4.52 -5.63 7.81
CA TYR A 164 3.15 -5.32 7.38
C TYR A 164 2.97 -3.80 7.39
N CYS A 165 2.79 -3.22 6.20
CA CYS A 165 2.76 -1.77 5.98
C CYS A 165 1.42 -1.11 6.35
N TYR A 166 0.78 -1.58 7.42
CA TYR A 166 -0.41 -0.95 7.92
C TYR A 166 -0.06 0.38 8.63
N PRO A 167 -0.80 1.48 8.41
CA PRO A 167 -0.49 2.79 8.96
C PRO A 167 -0.92 2.91 10.44
N PHE A 168 -0.37 2.07 11.31
CA PHE A 168 -0.69 2.03 12.73
C PHE A 168 -0.51 3.40 13.38
N GLY A 169 -1.60 3.96 13.93
CA GLY A 169 -1.56 5.22 14.68
C GLY A 169 -1.14 6.44 13.88
N THR A 170 -1.05 6.35 12.55
CA THR A 170 -0.69 7.49 11.71
C THR A 170 -1.92 8.38 11.58
N LYS A 171 -1.86 9.58 12.18
CA LYS A 171 -2.93 10.58 12.10
C LYS A 171 -2.51 11.69 11.16
N GLU A 172 -3.40 12.06 10.25
CA GLU A 172 -3.24 13.29 9.49
C GLU A 172 -3.52 14.48 10.38
N ILE A 173 -2.78 15.56 10.14
CA ILE A 173 -2.93 16.84 10.80
C ILE A 173 -3.06 17.85 9.67
N LEU A 174 -4.30 18.25 9.37
CA LEU A 174 -4.59 19.16 8.27
C LEU A 174 -4.63 20.61 8.75
N ASP A 175 -5.07 20.83 9.98
CA ASP A 175 -5.18 22.14 10.60
C ASP A 175 -4.22 22.22 11.79
N VAL A 176 -3.44 23.31 11.84
CA VAL A 176 -2.51 23.65 12.93
C VAL A 176 -2.82 25.07 13.38
#